data_AF-A0A6L8UAJ1-F1
#
_entry.id   AF-A0A6L8UAJ1-F1
#
_cell.length_a   1.000
_cell.length_b   1.000
_cell.length_c   1.000
_cell.angle_alpha   90.00
_cell.angle_beta   90.00
_cell.angle_gamma   90.00
#
_symmetry.space_group_name_H-M   'P 1'
#
loop_
_entity.id
_entity.type
_entity.pdbx_description
1 polymer ?
#
loop_
_entity_poly.entity_id
_entity_poly.type
_entity_poly.pdbx_seq_one_letter_code
_entity_poly.pdbx_strand_id
1 'polypeptide(L)'
;MKRITFALTEKKIFKIGILVFIAGVLLNIFLGVNSTNSHPQVGFIQKLFNLPLLLFILIILVIVPFVEELIFRYWTKKKKHSIIFSFFAISIFAYLYTQNIFLTLTVAAFSLYSFIILLKNKDKTMPSMITTSLVFALAHFDKFSLTIHAMAMFATLLGLALILSYIGLRKKFYFCIITHGAYNSLALLPIMIPTNSDIIFFKGESFDANIQKASPFNSKGNSIISKDTIRYVDYLAKLVTQLTNYNNDTIYKTNIKDFSKYVLCVQSKEGRYININELHKKLVEIMHIQSDTSFVTPTVIRINTFDFLTREEPHKMRTTLFSFVEQLREVFDLPFVLEEQYQDRLIMVDPNCFFKKNRSDLSVLLKSHYDIDIYNDDKMHITVITVTY
;
A
#
# COMPACT_ATOMS: atom_id res chain seq x y z
N MET A 1 19.24 30.45 -45.75
CA MET A 1 19.07 29.51 -44.62
C MET A 1 17.67 28.91 -44.63
N LYS A 2 17.51 27.64 -45.02
CA LYS A 2 16.27 26.89 -44.72
C LYS A 2 16.20 26.70 -43.21
N ARG A 3 15.25 27.34 -42.52
CA ARG A 3 14.89 26.96 -41.15
C ARG A 3 14.42 25.52 -41.22
N ILE A 4 15.27 24.58 -40.83
CA ILE A 4 14.87 23.21 -40.54
C ILE A 4 14.08 23.28 -39.22
N THR A 5 12.83 23.71 -39.30
CA THR A 5 11.88 23.55 -38.19
C THR A 5 11.50 22.08 -38.16
N PHE A 6 12.18 21.30 -37.31
CA PHE A 6 11.72 19.98 -36.90
C PHE A 6 10.39 20.15 -36.13
N ALA A 7 9.29 20.34 -36.87
CA ALA A 7 7.97 20.27 -36.29
C ALA A 7 7.73 18.81 -35.86
N LEU A 8 7.79 18.57 -34.55
CA LEU A 8 7.28 17.36 -33.92
C LEU A 8 5.77 17.35 -34.09
N THR A 9 5.28 16.46 -34.96
CA THR A 9 3.85 16.22 -35.14
C THR A 9 3.35 15.25 -34.07
N GLU A 10 2.06 15.26 -33.77
CA GLU A 10 1.43 14.32 -32.83
C GLU A 10 1.75 12.84 -33.19
N LYS A 11 1.81 12.52 -34.49
CA LYS A 11 2.22 11.20 -34.98
C LYS A 11 3.66 10.83 -34.62
N LYS A 12 4.59 11.81 -34.64
CA LYS A 12 5.98 11.58 -34.20
C LYS A 12 6.04 11.33 -32.70
N ILE A 13 5.30 12.10 -31.90
CA ILE A 13 5.20 11.90 -30.44
C ILE A 13 4.64 10.51 -30.12
N PHE A 14 3.60 10.08 -30.84
CA PHE A 14 3.04 8.73 -30.67
C PHE A 14 4.08 7.63 -30.94
N LYS A 15 4.87 7.75 -32.01
CA LYS A 15 5.95 6.80 -32.31
C LYS A 15 7.02 6.81 -31.22
N ILE A 16 7.40 7.98 -30.72
CA ILE A 16 8.32 8.12 -29.58
C ILE A 16 7.72 7.44 -28.34
N GLY A 17 6.43 7.66 -28.06
CA GLY A 17 5.71 7.03 -26.95
C GLY A 17 5.75 5.50 -27.03
N ILE A 18 5.50 4.92 -28.21
CA ILE A 18 5.62 3.47 -28.43
C ILE A 18 7.04 2.98 -28.17
N LEU A 19 8.06 3.65 -28.72
CA LEU A 19 9.45 3.25 -28.52
C LEU A 19 9.87 3.32 -27.06
N VAL A 20 9.50 4.40 -26.37
CA VAL A 20 9.77 4.60 -24.94
C VAL A 20 9.04 3.57 -24.08
N PHE A 21 7.78 3.25 -24.42
CA PHE A 21 7.01 2.20 -23.75
C PHE A 21 7.66 0.83 -23.91
N ILE A 22 7.98 0.42 -25.15
CA ILE A 22 8.61 -0.88 -25.42
C ILE A 22 9.96 -0.98 -24.73
N ALA A 23 10.79 0.07 -24.81
CA ALA A 23 12.08 0.10 -24.13
C ALA A 23 11.93 -0.04 -22.61
N GLY A 24 10.97 0.66 -22.00
CA GLY A 24 10.66 0.54 -20.58
C GLY A 24 10.20 -0.87 -20.18
N VAL A 25 9.29 -1.47 -20.95
CA VAL A 25 8.80 -2.84 -20.70
C VAL A 25 9.94 -3.84 -20.81
N LEU A 26 10.76 -3.76 -21.87
CA LEU A 26 11.91 -4.66 -22.06
C LEU A 26 12.91 -4.51 -20.92
N LEU A 27 13.23 -3.28 -20.50
CA LEU A 27 14.11 -3.05 -19.35
C LEU A 27 13.55 -3.68 -18.07
N ASN A 28 12.25 -3.53 -17.80
CA ASN A 28 11.62 -4.17 -16.63
C ASN A 28 11.70 -5.72 -16.70
N ILE A 29 11.56 -6.31 -17.88
CA ILE A 29 11.71 -7.76 -18.07
C ILE A 29 13.16 -8.19 -17.84
N PHE A 30 14.13 -7.51 -18.47
CA PHE A 30 15.56 -7.85 -18.37
C PHE A 30 16.12 -7.68 -16.96
N LEU A 31 15.64 -6.68 -16.22
CA LEU A 31 16.07 -6.44 -14.84
C LEU A 31 15.44 -7.41 -13.83
N GLY A 32 14.58 -8.32 -14.28
CA GLY A 32 13.93 -9.29 -13.40
C GLY A 32 13.07 -8.61 -12.34
N VAL A 33 12.39 -7.51 -12.70
CA VAL A 33 11.52 -6.78 -11.78
C VAL A 33 10.32 -7.66 -11.45
N ASN A 34 10.46 -8.50 -10.42
CA ASN A 34 9.34 -9.16 -9.79
C ASN A 34 8.41 -8.04 -9.29
N SER A 35 7.21 -7.95 -9.88
CA SER A 35 6.26 -6.83 -9.72
C SER A 35 5.82 -6.57 -8.28
N THR A 36 6.23 -7.40 -7.33
CA THR A 36 5.93 -7.30 -5.90
C THR A 36 6.82 -6.30 -5.18
N ASN A 37 8.11 -6.17 -5.53
CA ASN A 37 9.09 -5.57 -4.61
C ASN A 37 9.38 -4.08 -4.83
N SER A 38 8.86 -3.47 -5.90
CA SER A 38 9.20 -2.09 -6.28
C SER A 38 8.03 -1.29 -6.83
N HIS A 39 6.78 -1.65 -6.50
CA HIS A 39 5.64 -0.87 -6.96
C HIS A 39 5.59 0.44 -6.16
N PRO A 40 5.77 1.61 -6.79
CA PRO A 40 5.95 2.87 -6.07
C PRO A 40 4.67 3.44 -5.41
N GLN A 41 3.64 2.60 -5.20
CA GLN A 41 2.36 2.90 -4.53
C GLN A 41 1.96 1.80 -3.52
N VAL A 42 2.95 1.17 -2.87
CA VAL A 42 2.74 -0.05 -2.05
C VAL A 42 1.58 0.11 -1.04
N GLY A 43 1.53 1.25 -0.34
CA GLY A 43 0.54 1.48 0.72
C GLY A 43 -0.92 1.60 0.24
N PHE A 44 -1.16 2.16 -0.94
CA PHE A 44 -2.52 2.25 -1.50
C PHE A 44 -2.99 0.88 -2.00
N ILE A 45 -2.13 0.18 -2.74
CA ILE A 45 -2.46 -1.14 -3.29
C ILE A 45 -2.68 -2.16 -2.15
N GLN A 46 -1.89 -2.09 -1.07
CA GLN A 46 -2.07 -2.95 0.10
C GLN A 46 -3.46 -2.84 0.72
N LYS A 47 -3.99 -1.61 0.85
CA LYS A 47 -5.35 -1.37 1.36
C LYS A 47 -6.41 -1.94 0.41
N LEU A 48 -6.17 -1.88 -0.89
CA LEU A 48 -7.08 -2.44 -1.89
C LEU A 48 -7.12 -3.98 -1.89
N PHE A 49 -6.01 -4.66 -1.56
CA PHE A 49 -5.99 -6.14 -1.46
C PHE A 49 -6.88 -6.71 -0.36
N ASN A 50 -7.30 -5.89 0.61
CA ASN A 50 -8.26 -6.30 1.63
C ASN A 50 -9.72 -6.26 1.13
N LEU A 51 -9.97 -5.69 -0.05
CA LEU A 51 -11.30 -5.64 -0.65
C LEU A 51 -11.66 -6.98 -1.32
N PRO A 52 -12.97 -7.31 -1.43
CA PRO A 52 -13.41 -8.41 -2.27
C PRO A 52 -12.86 -8.29 -3.70
N LEU A 53 -12.44 -9.41 -4.31
CA LEU A 53 -11.80 -9.44 -5.64
C LEU A 53 -12.57 -8.64 -6.70
N LEU A 54 -13.90 -8.77 -6.73
CA LEU A 54 -14.75 -8.04 -7.68
C LEU A 54 -14.63 -6.52 -7.49
N LEU A 55 -14.62 -6.05 -6.24
CA LEU A 55 -14.49 -4.64 -5.92
C LEU A 55 -13.07 -4.13 -6.22
N PHE A 56 -12.04 -4.92 -5.93
CA PHE A 56 -10.65 -4.63 -6.32
C PHE A 56 -10.52 -4.44 -7.83
N ILE A 57 -11.05 -5.38 -8.62
CA ILE A 57 -11.04 -5.33 -10.10
C ILE A 57 -11.76 -4.08 -10.59
N LEU A 58 -12.95 -3.79 -10.06
CA LEU A 58 -13.72 -2.61 -10.45
C LEU A 58 -12.94 -1.32 -10.17
N ILE A 59 -12.29 -1.21 -9.01
CA ILE A 59 -11.51 -0.03 -8.64
C ILE A 59 -10.32 0.14 -9.59
N ILE A 60 -9.49 -0.89 -9.77
CA ILE A 60 -8.23 -0.78 -10.53
C ILE A 60 -8.44 -0.69 -12.05
N LEU A 61 -9.47 -1.35 -12.59
CA LEU A 61 -9.69 -1.41 -14.04
C LEU A 61 -10.65 -0.35 -14.57
N VAL A 62 -11.52 0.20 -13.71
CA VAL A 62 -12.55 1.16 -14.13
C VAL A 62 -12.39 2.49 -13.43
N ILE A 63 -12.46 2.51 -12.09
CA ILE A 63 -12.53 3.77 -11.33
C ILE A 63 -11.21 4.53 -11.42
N VAL A 64 -10.08 3.87 -11.15
CA VAL A 64 -8.75 4.48 -11.18
C VAL A 64 -8.42 5.02 -12.59
N PRO A 65 -8.50 4.22 -13.68
CA PRO A 65 -8.32 4.72 -15.04
C PRO A 65 -9.27 5.87 -15.39
N PHE A 66 -10.54 5.80 -14.97
CA PHE A 66 -11.48 6.88 -15.23
C PHE A 66 -11.04 8.20 -14.58
N VAL A 67 -10.71 8.17 -13.28
CA VAL A 67 -10.28 9.35 -12.53
C VAL A 67 -8.97 9.91 -13.08
N GLU A 68 -7.98 9.06 -13.30
CA GLU A 68 -6.68 9.48 -13.83
C GLU A 68 -6.81 10.10 -15.22
N GLU A 69 -7.55 9.46 -16.14
CA GLU A 69 -7.75 10.03 -17.46
C GLU A 69 -8.55 11.33 -17.40
N LEU A 70 -9.53 11.45 -16.49
CA LEU A 70 -10.26 12.70 -16.29
C LEU A 70 -9.35 13.85 -15.83
N ILE A 71 -8.39 13.57 -14.97
CA ILE A 71 -7.41 14.56 -14.49
C ILE A 71 -6.42 14.91 -15.61
N PHE A 72 -5.79 13.91 -16.20
CA PHE A 72 -4.62 14.14 -17.06
C PHE A 72 -4.97 14.39 -18.53
N ARG A 73 -6.10 13.88 -19.04
CA ARG A 73 -6.40 13.80 -20.48
C ARG A 73 -7.75 14.42 -20.86
N TYR A 74 -8.54 14.93 -19.91
CA TYR A 74 -9.83 15.51 -20.26
C TYR A 74 -9.70 16.68 -21.25
N TRP A 75 -8.62 17.48 -21.15
CA TRP A 75 -8.28 18.59 -22.04
C TRP A 75 -8.26 18.23 -23.53
N THR A 76 -8.09 16.94 -23.89
CA THR A 76 -8.15 16.45 -25.27
C THR A 76 -9.49 16.73 -25.96
N LYS A 77 -10.56 17.00 -25.22
CA LYS A 77 -11.85 17.47 -25.76
C LYS A 77 -11.78 18.88 -26.38
N LYS A 78 -10.71 19.65 -26.14
CA LYS A 78 -10.48 21.02 -26.65
C LYS A 78 -11.58 22.04 -26.29
N LYS A 79 -12.38 21.77 -25.26
CA LYS A 79 -13.37 22.71 -24.71
C LYS A 79 -12.76 23.50 -23.55
N LYS A 80 -13.06 24.80 -23.44
CA LYS A 80 -12.45 25.70 -22.44
C LYS A 80 -12.57 25.15 -21.01
N HIS A 81 -13.78 24.74 -20.59
CA HIS A 81 -14.02 24.17 -19.27
C HIS A 81 -13.19 22.90 -19.02
N SER A 82 -13.01 22.08 -20.04
CA SER A 82 -12.28 20.80 -19.96
C SER A 82 -10.77 20.99 -19.82
N ILE A 83 -10.23 21.98 -20.54
CA ILE A 83 -8.84 22.40 -20.42
C ILE A 83 -8.59 22.99 -19.02
N ILE A 84 -9.45 23.91 -18.55
CA ILE A 84 -9.36 24.51 -17.21
C ILE A 84 -9.38 23.43 -16.13
N PHE A 85 -10.38 22.54 -16.18
CA PHE A 85 -10.53 21.45 -15.22
C PHE A 85 -9.27 20.58 -15.15
N SER A 86 -8.73 20.14 -16.29
CA SER A 86 -7.58 19.22 -16.32
C SER A 86 -6.36 19.84 -15.66
N PHE A 87 -5.98 21.08 -16.00
CA PHE A 87 -4.77 21.68 -15.45
C PHE A 87 -4.91 22.06 -13.97
N PHE A 88 -6.12 22.45 -13.54
CA PHE A 88 -6.40 22.66 -12.13
C PHE A 88 -6.33 21.34 -11.34
N ALA A 89 -6.95 20.28 -11.86
CA ALA A 89 -6.95 18.96 -11.27
C ALA A 89 -5.54 18.35 -11.20
N ILE A 90 -4.71 18.52 -12.25
CA ILE A 90 -3.31 18.07 -12.25
C ILE A 90 -2.51 18.75 -11.14
N SER A 91 -2.73 20.05 -10.93
CA SER A 91 -2.02 20.81 -9.89
C SER A 91 -2.41 20.34 -8.48
N ILE A 92 -3.71 20.14 -8.24
CA ILE A 92 -4.21 19.57 -6.98
C ILE A 92 -3.66 18.16 -6.78
N PHE A 93 -3.74 17.32 -7.81
CA PHE A 93 -3.25 15.94 -7.76
C PHE A 93 -1.76 15.89 -7.41
N ALA A 94 -0.94 16.72 -8.05
CA ALA A 94 0.50 16.80 -7.76
C ALA A 94 0.77 17.21 -6.29
N TYR A 95 -0.01 18.16 -5.75
CA TYR A 95 0.11 18.55 -4.34
C TYR A 95 -0.25 17.42 -3.39
N LEU A 96 -1.42 16.80 -3.59
CA LEU A 96 -1.91 15.72 -2.73
C LEU A 96 -0.96 14.52 -2.70
N TYR A 97 -0.34 14.20 -3.84
CA TYR A 97 0.53 13.04 -3.96
C TYR A 97 1.94 13.31 -3.43
N THR A 98 2.55 14.44 -3.80
CA THR A 98 3.96 14.70 -3.49
C THR A 98 4.17 15.32 -2.12
N GLN A 99 3.13 15.97 -1.57
CA GLN A 99 3.21 16.85 -0.39
C GLN A 99 4.35 17.89 -0.48
N ASN A 100 4.85 18.17 -1.70
CA ASN A 100 6.00 19.04 -1.95
C ASN A 100 5.54 20.28 -2.71
N ILE A 101 5.60 21.42 -2.03
CA ILE A 101 5.12 22.69 -2.59
C ILE A 101 5.94 23.15 -3.80
N PHE A 102 7.26 22.92 -3.84
CA PHE A 102 8.12 23.36 -4.94
C PHE A 102 7.87 22.58 -6.23
N LEU A 103 7.72 21.26 -6.10
CA LEU A 103 7.35 20.40 -7.22
C LEU A 103 5.94 20.75 -7.73
N THR A 104 5.01 20.98 -6.80
CA THR A 104 3.64 21.45 -7.13
C THR A 104 3.67 22.75 -7.93
N LEU A 105 4.44 23.75 -7.49
CA LEU A 105 4.57 25.04 -8.18
C LEU A 105 5.17 24.88 -9.57
N THR A 106 6.16 23.99 -9.73
CA THR A 106 6.77 23.69 -11.03
C THR A 106 5.76 23.03 -11.97
N VAL A 107 5.03 22.02 -11.50
CA VAL A 107 3.96 21.36 -12.26
C VAL A 107 2.86 22.35 -12.63
N ALA A 108 2.46 23.23 -11.71
CA ALA A 108 1.47 24.27 -11.94
C ALA A 108 1.96 25.28 -13.01
N ALA A 109 3.23 25.70 -12.96
CA ALA A 109 3.81 26.60 -13.96
C ALA A 109 3.84 25.97 -15.37
N PHE A 110 4.27 24.72 -15.50
CA PHE A 110 4.25 23.99 -16.77
C PHE A 110 2.81 23.74 -17.28
N SER A 111 1.89 23.43 -16.36
CA SER A 111 0.47 23.28 -16.65
C SER A 111 -0.14 24.59 -17.15
N LEU A 112 0.19 25.72 -16.52
CA LEU A 112 -0.25 27.04 -16.92
C LEU A 112 0.34 27.45 -18.29
N TYR A 113 1.61 27.15 -18.54
CA TYR A 113 2.23 27.36 -19.86
C TYR A 113 1.51 26.56 -20.95
N SER A 114 1.25 25.27 -20.70
CA SER A 114 0.49 24.40 -21.59
C SER A 114 -0.95 24.90 -21.81
N PHE A 115 -1.59 25.37 -20.74
CA PHE A 115 -2.93 25.98 -20.78
C PHE A 115 -2.97 27.22 -21.68
N ILE A 116 -2.03 28.16 -21.49
CA ILE A 116 -1.95 29.40 -22.27
C ILE A 116 -1.76 29.07 -23.76
N ILE A 117 -0.90 28.09 -24.09
CA ILE A 117 -0.70 27.67 -25.48
C ILE A 117 -1.96 27.08 -26.08
N LEU A 118 -2.63 26.16 -25.38
CA LEU A 118 -3.85 25.51 -25.88
C LEU A 118 -5.01 26.50 -26.07
N LEU A 119 -5.13 27.50 -25.20
CA LEU A 119 -6.13 28.55 -25.35
C LEU A 119 -5.85 29.44 -26.56
N LYS A 120 -4.59 29.80 -26.80
CA LYS A 120 -4.20 30.65 -27.93
C LYS A 120 -4.19 29.92 -29.27
N ASN A 121 -3.87 28.63 -29.28
CA ASN A 121 -3.78 27.84 -30.49
C ASN A 121 -4.15 26.36 -30.21
N LYS A 122 -5.40 26.01 -30.49
CA LYS A 122 -5.95 24.67 -30.24
C LYS A 122 -5.30 23.55 -31.05
N ASP A 123 -4.47 23.89 -32.04
CA ASP A 123 -3.72 22.93 -32.85
C ASP A 123 -2.31 22.66 -32.28
N LYS A 124 -1.86 23.46 -31.31
CA LYS A 124 -0.60 23.25 -30.58
C LYS A 124 -0.82 22.39 -29.34
N THR A 125 -1.10 21.12 -29.58
CA THR A 125 -1.38 20.10 -28.54
C THR A 125 -0.11 19.47 -27.94
N MET A 126 1.02 19.57 -28.64
CA MET A 126 2.29 18.92 -28.30
C MET A 126 2.81 19.26 -26.89
N PRO A 127 2.89 20.55 -26.45
CA PRO A 127 3.35 20.87 -25.11
C PRO A 127 2.48 20.21 -24.04
N SER A 128 1.16 20.19 -24.23
CA SER A 128 0.24 19.57 -23.29
C SER A 128 0.34 18.06 -23.27
N MET A 129 0.55 17.40 -24.42
CA MET A 129 0.84 15.96 -24.46
C MET A 129 2.08 15.63 -23.61
N ILE A 130 3.17 16.37 -23.79
CA ILE A 130 4.42 16.14 -23.08
C ILE A 130 4.27 16.44 -21.59
N THR A 131 3.74 17.63 -21.25
CA THR A 131 3.58 18.04 -19.84
C THR A 131 2.68 17.07 -19.09
N THR A 132 1.49 16.76 -19.60
CA THR A 132 0.57 15.85 -18.89
C THR A 132 1.12 14.43 -18.80
N SER A 133 1.89 13.97 -19.78
CA SER A 133 2.53 12.65 -19.74
C SER A 133 3.70 12.57 -18.76
N LEU A 134 4.53 13.62 -18.69
CA LEU A 134 5.59 13.71 -17.70
C LEU A 134 5.01 13.75 -16.28
N VAL A 135 4.02 14.62 -16.04
CA VAL A 135 3.41 14.72 -14.70
C VAL A 135 2.74 13.40 -14.31
N PHE A 136 2.06 12.74 -15.25
CA PHE A 136 1.49 11.41 -15.00
C PHE A 136 2.56 10.38 -14.61
N ALA A 137 3.68 10.30 -15.33
CA ALA A 137 4.74 9.36 -15.00
C ALA A 137 5.40 9.68 -13.65
N LEU A 138 5.64 10.97 -13.36
CA LEU A 138 6.22 11.42 -12.08
C LEU A 138 5.28 11.18 -10.90
N ALA A 139 3.97 11.33 -11.11
CA ALA A 139 2.90 11.10 -10.14
C ALA A 139 2.83 9.66 -9.61
N HIS A 140 3.54 8.72 -10.22
CA HIS A 140 3.57 7.34 -9.75
C HIS A 140 4.77 7.08 -8.82
N PHE A 141 5.61 8.07 -8.49
CA PHE A 141 6.79 7.85 -7.63
C PHE A 141 6.61 8.50 -6.26
N ASP A 142 6.46 7.69 -5.20
CA ASP A 142 6.42 8.16 -3.81
C ASP A 142 7.75 8.81 -3.36
N LYS A 143 8.87 8.24 -3.80
CA LYS A 143 10.22 8.79 -3.59
C LYS A 143 11.01 8.68 -4.89
N PHE A 144 11.61 9.78 -5.33
CA PHE A 144 12.54 9.77 -6.46
C PHE A 144 13.80 8.97 -6.09
N SER A 145 13.81 7.67 -6.42
CA SER A 145 15.02 6.88 -6.44
C SER A 145 15.56 6.90 -7.87
N LEU A 146 16.84 7.23 -8.05
CA LEU A 146 17.53 7.14 -9.35
C LEU A 146 17.99 5.69 -9.64
N THR A 147 17.22 4.71 -9.18
CA THR A 147 17.51 3.31 -9.47
C THR A 147 17.16 3.01 -10.92
N ILE A 148 17.90 2.09 -11.54
CA ILE A 148 17.63 1.65 -12.91
C ILE A 148 16.20 1.10 -13.08
N HIS A 149 15.66 0.50 -12.02
CA HIS A 149 14.28 0.01 -11.92
C HIS A 149 13.27 1.15 -12.00
N ALA A 150 13.47 2.21 -11.20
CA ALA A 150 12.62 3.38 -11.24
C ALA A 150 12.65 4.06 -12.62
N MET A 151 13.82 4.10 -13.27
CA MET A 151 13.95 4.63 -14.63
C MET A 151 13.19 3.79 -15.67
N ALA A 152 13.24 2.45 -15.57
CA ALA A 152 12.49 1.56 -16.46
C ALA A 152 10.97 1.72 -16.29
N MET A 153 10.48 1.82 -15.05
CA MET A 153 9.07 2.11 -14.74
C MET A 153 8.66 3.49 -15.25
N PHE A 154 9.50 4.51 -15.05
CA PHE A 154 9.23 5.86 -15.54
C PHE A 154 9.10 5.88 -17.06
N ALA A 155 10.02 5.22 -17.79
CA ALA A 155 9.95 5.09 -19.23
C ALA A 155 8.65 4.39 -19.68
N THR A 156 8.27 3.29 -19.01
CA THR A 156 7.03 2.58 -19.31
C THR A 156 5.80 3.49 -19.16
N LEU A 157 5.67 4.17 -18.01
CA LEU A 157 4.54 5.05 -17.72
C LEU A 157 4.50 6.28 -18.62
N LEU A 158 5.67 6.89 -18.92
CA LEU A 158 5.78 8.02 -19.84
C LEU A 158 5.37 7.61 -21.26
N GLY A 159 5.84 6.46 -21.74
CA GLY A 159 5.49 5.92 -23.05
C GLY A 159 3.99 5.65 -23.18
N LEU A 160 3.41 4.99 -22.17
CA LEU A 160 1.97 4.74 -22.07
C LEU A 160 1.17 6.06 -22.08
N ALA A 161 1.58 7.03 -21.27
CA ALA A 161 0.92 8.32 -21.19
C ALA A 161 0.89 9.07 -22.53
N LEU A 162 2.01 9.05 -23.28
CA LEU A 162 2.08 9.67 -24.61
C LEU A 162 1.15 8.96 -25.62
N ILE A 163 1.07 7.63 -25.55
CA ILE A 163 0.13 6.82 -26.34
C ILE A 163 -1.31 7.22 -26.02
N LEU A 164 -1.68 7.28 -24.73
CA LEU A 164 -3.01 7.64 -24.27
C LEU A 164 -3.38 9.07 -24.69
N SER A 165 -2.47 10.03 -24.58
CA SER A 165 -2.68 11.40 -25.06
C SER A 165 -2.96 11.46 -26.56
N TYR A 166 -2.25 10.66 -27.37
CA TYR A 166 -2.51 10.59 -28.82
C TYR A 166 -3.88 9.98 -29.12
N ILE A 167 -4.26 8.90 -28.43
CA ILE A 167 -5.57 8.26 -28.55
C ILE A 167 -6.69 9.26 -28.22
N GLY A 168 -6.54 10.03 -27.13
CA GLY A 168 -7.53 11.02 -26.71
C GLY A 168 -7.75 12.12 -27.74
N LEU A 169 -6.67 12.58 -28.38
CA LEU A 169 -6.73 13.61 -29.42
C LEU A 169 -7.31 13.11 -30.74
N ARG A 170 -7.07 11.85 -31.13
CA ARG A 170 -7.39 11.33 -32.47
C ARG A 170 -8.60 10.42 -32.55
N LYS A 171 -8.99 9.78 -31.44
CA LYS A 171 -10.12 8.84 -31.41
C LYS A 171 -11.26 9.42 -30.62
N LYS A 172 -11.13 9.46 -29.28
CA LYS A 172 -12.06 10.05 -28.30
C LYS A 172 -11.52 9.76 -26.90
N PHE A 173 -11.93 10.58 -25.93
CA PHE A 173 -11.54 10.45 -24.52
C PHE A 173 -11.81 9.06 -23.91
N TYR A 174 -12.95 8.43 -24.21
CA TYR A 174 -13.28 7.12 -23.61
C TYR A 174 -12.32 6.00 -24.05
N PHE A 175 -11.69 6.11 -25.22
CA PHE A 175 -10.70 5.12 -25.64
C PHE A 175 -9.42 5.19 -24.79
N CYS A 176 -9.11 6.35 -24.21
CA CYS A 176 -8.02 6.46 -23.24
C CYS A 176 -8.33 5.61 -22.01
N ILE A 177 -9.54 5.75 -21.46
CA ILE A 177 -9.98 5.01 -20.26
C ILE A 177 -9.92 3.49 -20.52
N ILE A 178 -10.47 3.04 -21.67
CA ILE A 178 -10.46 1.61 -22.02
C ILE A 178 -9.02 1.09 -22.21
N THR A 179 -8.17 1.84 -22.91
CA THR A 179 -6.77 1.43 -23.17
C THR A 179 -5.95 1.41 -21.87
N HIS A 180 -6.20 2.36 -20.97
CA HIS A 180 -5.57 2.42 -19.66
C HIS A 180 -6.05 1.25 -18.78
N GLY A 181 -7.35 0.98 -18.72
CA GLY A 181 -7.88 -0.21 -18.03
C GLY A 181 -7.33 -1.53 -18.59
N ALA A 182 -7.14 -1.63 -19.91
CA ALA A 182 -6.51 -2.79 -20.53
C ALA A 182 -5.03 -2.95 -20.12
N TYR A 183 -4.28 -1.85 -20.06
CA TYR A 183 -2.90 -1.87 -19.54
C TYR A 183 -2.87 -2.31 -18.06
N ASN A 184 -3.74 -1.75 -17.22
CA ASN A 184 -3.84 -2.15 -15.81
C ASN A 184 -4.19 -3.64 -15.68
N SER A 185 -5.06 -4.16 -16.57
CA SER A 185 -5.40 -5.59 -16.60
C SER A 185 -4.15 -6.45 -16.86
N LEU A 186 -3.33 -6.07 -17.85
CA LEU A 186 -2.09 -6.77 -18.16
C LEU A 186 -1.08 -6.69 -17.00
N ALA A 187 -0.96 -5.51 -16.37
CA ALA A 187 -0.07 -5.30 -15.23
C ALA A 187 -0.51 -6.11 -13.99
N LEU A 188 -1.80 -6.43 -13.84
CA LEU A 188 -2.33 -7.23 -12.75
C LEU A 188 -2.18 -8.75 -12.95
N LEU A 189 -1.94 -9.23 -14.18
CA LEU A 189 -1.87 -10.67 -14.47
C LEU A 189 -0.89 -11.44 -13.56
N PRO A 190 0.35 -10.96 -13.30
CA PRO A 190 1.29 -11.66 -12.42
C PRO A 190 0.81 -11.81 -10.97
N ILE A 191 -0.12 -10.96 -10.53
CA ILE A 191 -0.68 -10.96 -9.17
C ILE A 191 -1.92 -11.86 -9.10
N MET A 192 -2.71 -11.90 -10.19
CA MET A 192 -3.96 -12.65 -10.24
C MET A 192 -3.78 -14.14 -10.55
N ILE A 193 -2.78 -14.49 -11.34
CA ILE A 193 -2.48 -15.89 -11.65
C ILE A 193 -1.61 -16.41 -10.52
N PRO A 194 -2.10 -17.31 -9.65
CA PRO A 194 -1.24 -17.93 -8.65
C PRO A 194 -0.14 -18.68 -9.40
N THR A 195 1.11 -18.22 -9.27
CA THR A 195 2.25 -19.05 -9.61
C THR A 195 2.17 -20.27 -8.71
N ASN A 196 2.18 -21.48 -9.27
CA ASN A 196 2.36 -22.71 -8.50
C ASN A 196 3.61 -22.51 -7.65
N SER A 197 3.43 -22.23 -6.36
CA SER A 197 4.54 -22.09 -5.45
C SER A 197 4.80 -23.45 -4.84
N ASP A 198 6.07 -23.81 -4.75
CA ASP A 198 6.48 -24.99 -4.04
C ASP A 198 5.94 -24.95 -2.60
N ILE A 199 5.37 -26.07 -2.17
CA ILE A 199 4.97 -26.25 -0.78
C ILE A 199 6.24 -26.55 -0.01
N ILE A 200 6.59 -25.69 0.94
CA ILE A 200 7.76 -25.87 1.79
C ILE A 200 7.32 -26.63 3.03
N PHE A 201 7.81 -27.86 3.19
CA PHE A 201 7.54 -28.69 4.36
C PHE A 201 8.65 -28.54 5.39
N PHE A 202 8.27 -28.45 6.66
CA PHE A 202 9.23 -28.43 7.75
C PHE A 202 8.66 -29.03 9.03
N LYS A 203 9.55 -29.46 9.91
CA LYS A 203 9.18 -30.27 11.07
C LYS A 203 9.86 -29.74 12.33
N GLY A 204 9.10 -29.76 13.42
CA GLY A 204 9.61 -29.57 14.78
C GLY A 204 9.53 -30.83 15.61
N GLU A 205 9.91 -30.73 16.88
CA GLU A 205 9.77 -31.80 17.87
C GLU A 205 8.30 -32.09 18.17
N SER A 206 7.48 -31.04 18.21
CA SER A 206 6.05 -31.11 18.57
C SER A 206 5.09 -31.05 17.38
N PHE A 207 5.57 -30.81 16.15
CA PHE A 207 4.71 -30.55 15.01
C PHE A 207 5.29 -30.96 13.64
N ASP A 208 4.41 -31.13 12.66
CA ASP A 208 4.70 -31.09 11.23
C ASP A 208 4.01 -29.87 10.61
N ALA A 209 4.71 -29.13 9.76
CA ALA A 209 4.22 -27.90 9.16
C ALA A 209 4.48 -27.84 7.66
N ASN A 210 3.65 -27.07 6.97
CA ASN A 210 3.90 -26.64 5.62
C ASN A 210 3.51 -25.17 5.44
N ILE A 211 4.22 -24.49 4.55
CA ILE A 211 3.89 -23.15 4.11
C ILE A 211 3.86 -23.11 2.59
N GLN A 212 2.83 -22.49 2.04
CA GLN A 212 2.70 -22.29 0.60
C GLN A 212 2.27 -20.86 0.31
N LYS A 213 2.73 -20.32 -0.82
CA LYS A 213 2.25 -19.04 -1.34
C LYS A 213 0.80 -19.22 -1.79
N ALA A 214 0.00 -18.19 -1.56
CA ALA A 214 -1.39 -18.14 -1.98
C ALA A 214 -1.69 -16.80 -2.64
N SER A 215 -2.72 -16.81 -3.49
CA SER A 215 -3.23 -15.56 -4.07
C SER A 215 -3.66 -14.59 -2.96
N PRO A 216 -3.36 -13.28 -3.09
CA PRO A 216 -3.80 -12.28 -2.12
C PRO A 216 -5.33 -12.24 -1.93
N PHE A 217 -6.07 -12.70 -2.95
CA PHE A 217 -7.54 -12.72 -2.97
C PHE A 217 -8.14 -14.06 -2.53
N ASN A 218 -7.31 -15.07 -2.23
CA ASN A 218 -7.83 -16.34 -1.71
C ASN A 218 -8.24 -16.16 -0.24
N SER A 219 -9.43 -15.60 -0.02
CA SER A 219 -10.04 -15.34 1.28
C SER A 219 -10.69 -16.58 1.91
N LYS A 220 -10.60 -17.75 1.26
CA LYS A 220 -11.17 -18.99 1.77
C LYS A 220 -10.24 -19.62 2.79
N GLY A 221 -10.23 -19.04 3.97
CA GLY A 221 -9.49 -19.60 5.08
C GLY A 221 -9.53 -18.72 6.30
N ASN A 222 -10.48 -18.96 7.20
CA ASN A 222 -10.35 -18.45 8.55
C ASN A 222 -9.06 -19.01 9.17
N SER A 223 -8.37 -18.17 9.93
CA SER A 223 -7.31 -18.66 10.80
C SER A 223 -7.93 -19.63 11.80
N ILE A 224 -7.43 -20.86 11.86
CA ILE A 224 -7.90 -21.87 12.81
C ILE A 224 -6.77 -22.09 13.79
N ILE A 225 -7.02 -21.81 15.06
CA ILE A 225 -6.10 -22.12 16.15
C ILE A 225 -6.84 -23.11 17.04
N SER A 226 -6.32 -24.33 17.09
CA SER A 226 -6.76 -25.38 18.00
C SER A 226 -5.53 -25.98 18.67
N LYS A 227 -5.74 -26.79 19.70
CA LYS A 227 -4.65 -27.46 20.42
C LYS A 227 -3.72 -28.26 19.49
N ASP A 228 -4.31 -28.87 18.45
CA ASP A 228 -3.61 -29.85 17.61
C ASP A 228 -3.39 -29.36 16.18
N THR A 229 -3.92 -28.18 15.82
CA THR A 229 -3.82 -27.64 14.46
C THR A 229 -3.79 -26.12 14.48
N ILE A 230 -2.83 -25.55 13.76
CA ILE A 230 -2.75 -24.12 13.47
C ILE A 230 -2.84 -23.95 11.97
N ARG A 231 -3.73 -23.08 11.51
CA ARG A 231 -3.79 -22.63 10.13
C ARG A 231 -3.86 -21.12 10.12
N TYR A 232 -2.87 -20.47 9.52
CA TYR A 232 -2.87 -19.03 9.30
C TYR A 232 -2.85 -18.71 7.81
N VAL A 233 -3.53 -17.63 7.43
CA VAL A 233 -3.54 -17.11 6.05
C VAL A 233 -3.27 -15.61 6.11
N ASP A 234 -2.02 -15.21 5.91
CA ASP A 234 -1.63 -13.79 5.97
C ASP A 234 -0.34 -13.53 5.18
N TYR A 235 0.10 -12.28 5.10
CA TYR A 235 1.43 -11.92 4.62
C TYR A 235 2.50 -12.50 5.55
N LEU A 236 3.65 -12.90 4.99
CA LEU A 236 4.66 -13.62 5.75
C LEU A 236 5.15 -12.86 7.00
N ALA A 237 5.39 -11.55 6.88
CA ALA A 237 5.76 -10.71 8.02
C ALA A 237 4.70 -10.77 9.13
N LYS A 238 3.40 -10.76 8.78
CA LYS A 238 2.30 -10.88 9.75
C LYS A 238 2.19 -12.27 10.38
N LEU A 239 2.47 -13.32 9.61
CA LEU A 239 2.51 -14.69 10.15
C LEU A 239 3.56 -14.81 11.26
N VAL A 240 4.75 -14.24 11.05
CA VAL A 240 5.81 -14.22 12.07
C VAL A 240 5.35 -13.49 13.31
N THR A 241 4.82 -12.28 13.18
CA THR A 241 4.38 -11.50 14.34
C THR A 241 3.23 -12.15 15.09
N GLN A 242 2.32 -12.85 14.38
CA GLN A 242 1.23 -13.62 15.01
C GLN A 242 1.72 -14.82 15.83
N LEU A 243 2.91 -15.34 15.53
CA LEU A 243 3.53 -16.44 16.26
C LEU A 243 4.43 -15.97 17.43
N THR A 244 4.58 -14.66 17.62
CA THR A 244 5.32 -14.13 18.77
C THR A 244 4.41 -14.00 19.99
N ASN A 245 4.91 -14.36 21.17
CA ASN A 245 4.21 -14.05 22.41
C ASN A 245 4.25 -12.55 22.67
N TYR A 246 3.20 -12.02 23.30
CA TYR A 246 3.20 -10.63 23.74
C TYR A 246 4.40 -10.34 24.64
N ASN A 247 5.04 -9.20 24.40
CA ASN A 247 6.13 -8.70 25.20
C ASN A 247 5.96 -7.18 25.39
N ASN A 248 5.98 -6.72 26.64
CA ASN A 248 5.93 -5.29 26.96
C ASN A 248 7.19 -4.55 26.49
N ASP A 249 8.33 -5.25 26.45
CA ASP A 249 9.64 -4.68 26.13
C ASP A 249 9.98 -4.80 24.63
N THR A 250 9.18 -5.56 23.87
CA THR A 250 9.42 -5.81 22.45
C THR A 250 8.12 -5.75 21.64
N ILE A 251 8.04 -4.81 20.71
CA ILE A 251 6.93 -4.69 19.75
C ILE A 251 7.40 -5.19 18.39
N TYR A 252 6.60 -6.05 17.75
CA TYR A 252 6.84 -6.45 16.38
C TYR A 252 6.02 -5.60 15.42
N LYS A 253 6.70 -4.95 14.47
CA LYS A 253 6.08 -4.25 13.34
C LYS A 253 6.27 -5.07 12.07
N THR A 254 5.32 -4.96 11.16
CA THR A 254 5.42 -5.62 9.84
C THR A 254 5.68 -4.59 8.77
N ASN A 255 6.65 -4.88 7.90
CA ASN A 255 6.89 -4.12 6.69
C ASN A 255 6.67 -5.06 5.50
N ILE A 256 5.44 -5.04 4.99
CA ILE A 256 5.00 -5.89 3.89
C ILE A 256 5.51 -5.28 2.58
N LYS A 257 6.53 -5.88 1.99
CA LYS A 257 7.02 -5.53 0.64
C LYS A 257 6.44 -6.48 -0.41
N ASP A 258 6.24 -7.75 -0.07
CA ASP A 258 5.56 -8.74 -0.92
C ASP A 258 4.05 -8.81 -0.62
N PHE A 259 3.21 -8.58 -1.62
CA PHE A 259 1.74 -8.70 -1.52
C PHE A 259 1.22 -10.14 -1.53
N SER A 260 2.12 -11.10 -1.60
CA SER A 260 1.75 -12.49 -1.59
C SER A 260 1.32 -12.91 -0.19
N LYS A 261 0.17 -13.57 -0.11
CA LYS A 261 -0.25 -14.23 1.12
C LYS A 261 0.41 -15.61 1.19
N TYR A 262 0.54 -16.10 2.40
CA TYR A 262 1.04 -17.43 2.69
C TYR A 262 0.01 -18.17 3.54
N VAL A 263 -0.14 -19.46 3.25
CA VAL A 263 -0.95 -20.38 4.06
C VAL A 263 0.04 -21.21 4.85
N LEU A 264 0.09 -20.99 6.16
CA LEU A 264 0.85 -21.81 7.10
C LEU A 264 -0.11 -22.83 7.72
N CYS A 265 0.16 -24.12 7.51
CA CYS A 265 -0.57 -25.22 8.12
C CYS A 265 0.37 -25.98 9.06
N VAL A 266 -0.03 -26.19 10.30
CA VAL A 266 0.74 -26.90 11.34
C VAL A 266 -0.15 -27.92 12.00
N GLN A 267 0.36 -29.14 12.17
CA GLN A 267 -0.31 -30.24 12.83
C GLN A 267 0.56 -30.76 13.97
N SER A 268 -0.05 -31.05 15.11
CA SER A 268 0.61 -31.67 16.26
C SER A 268 1.11 -33.08 15.93
N LYS A 269 2.27 -33.43 16.49
CA LYS A 269 2.76 -34.81 16.53
C LYS A 269 2.24 -35.52 17.77
N GLU A 270 1.64 -36.69 17.58
CA GLU A 270 1.25 -37.59 18.68
C GLU A 270 0.35 -36.93 19.75
N GLY A 271 -0.42 -35.90 19.38
CA GLY A 271 -1.28 -35.16 20.33
C GLY A 271 -0.52 -34.25 21.31
N ARG A 272 0.76 -33.97 21.06
CA ARG A 272 1.56 -33.02 21.85
C ARG A 272 1.13 -31.58 21.56
N TYR A 273 1.23 -30.70 22.56
CA TYR A 273 0.96 -29.28 22.34
C TYR A 273 2.01 -28.68 21.38
N ILE A 274 1.58 -27.88 20.40
CA ILE A 274 2.48 -27.25 19.43
C ILE A 274 3.32 -26.19 20.15
N ASN A 275 4.64 -26.36 20.14
CA ASN A 275 5.56 -25.36 20.67
C ASN A 275 5.67 -24.17 19.71
N ILE A 276 4.94 -23.09 20.02
CA ILE A 276 4.88 -21.87 19.20
C ILE A 276 6.24 -21.20 19.03
N ASN A 277 7.09 -21.20 20.07
CA ASN A 277 8.43 -20.60 19.98
C ASN A 277 9.33 -21.35 19.01
N GLU A 278 9.24 -22.70 19.03
CA GLU A 278 9.95 -23.55 18.07
C GLU A 278 9.44 -23.33 16.64
N LEU A 279 8.11 -23.27 16.47
CA LEU A 279 7.45 -22.99 15.18
C LEU A 279 7.88 -21.64 14.60
N HIS A 280 7.86 -20.58 15.43
CA HIS A 280 8.31 -19.24 15.05
C HIS A 280 9.77 -19.25 14.58
N LYS A 281 10.68 -19.84 15.37
CA LYS A 281 12.11 -19.92 15.03
C LYS A 281 12.34 -20.63 13.69
N LYS A 282 11.70 -21.79 13.48
CA LYS A 282 11.83 -22.55 12.23
C LYS A 282 11.25 -21.80 11.04
N LEU A 283 10.12 -21.12 11.21
CA LEU A 283 9.52 -20.32 10.14
C LEU A 283 10.46 -19.19 9.71
N VAL A 284 11.03 -18.44 10.66
CA VAL A 284 11.99 -17.36 10.39
C VAL A 284 13.22 -17.86 9.64
N GLU A 285 13.76 -19.01 10.07
CA GLU A 285 14.95 -19.63 9.45
C GLU A 285 14.69 -20.07 8.00
N ILE A 286 13.63 -20.85 7.78
CA ILE A 286 13.32 -21.47 6.48
C ILE A 286 12.91 -20.43 5.45
N MET A 287 12.17 -19.41 5.88
CA MET A 287 11.72 -18.36 5.00
C MET A 287 12.71 -17.19 4.91
N HIS A 288 13.89 -17.31 5.53
CA HIS A 288 14.96 -16.30 5.50
C HIS A 288 14.47 -14.88 5.85
N ILE A 289 13.62 -14.79 6.87
CA ILE A 289 12.95 -13.55 7.22
C ILE A 289 13.96 -12.62 7.89
N GLN A 290 14.04 -11.38 7.40
CA GLN A 290 14.94 -10.36 7.91
C GLN A 290 14.21 -9.46 8.89
N SER A 291 14.93 -8.89 9.86
CA SER A 291 14.35 -7.96 10.81
C SER A 291 15.31 -6.82 11.13
N ASP A 292 14.79 -5.61 11.10
CA ASP A 292 15.48 -4.42 11.60
C ASP A 292 15.07 -4.17 13.04
N THR A 293 16.04 -3.88 13.90
CA THR A 293 15.78 -3.60 15.32
C THR A 293 16.03 -2.12 15.59
N SER A 294 15.10 -1.46 16.25
CA SER A 294 15.26 -0.08 16.72
C SER A 294 14.83 0.06 18.18
N PHE A 295 15.34 1.08 18.85
CA PHE A 295 14.95 1.43 20.21
C PHE A 295 14.12 2.71 20.16
N VAL A 296 12.93 2.67 20.76
CA VAL A 296 12.01 3.82 20.77
C VAL A 296 11.49 4.07 22.17
N THR A 297 11.17 5.33 22.44
CA THR A 297 10.42 5.72 23.63
C THR A 297 8.98 5.19 23.52
N PRO A 298 8.50 4.40 24.48
CA PRO A 298 7.16 3.85 24.44
C PRO A 298 6.10 4.92 24.77
N THR A 299 4.88 4.66 24.30
CA THR A 299 3.68 5.33 24.81
C THR A 299 3.01 4.42 25.83
N VAL A 300 3.14 4.73 27.12
CA VAL A 300 2.64 3.89 28.21
C VAL A 300 1.14 4.12 28.40
N ILE A 301 0.41 3.01 28.54
CA ILE A 301 -1.00 2.94 28.90
C ILE A 301 -1.07 2.47 30.36
N ARG A 302 -1.57 3.34 31.23
CA ARG A 302 -1.86 3.03 32.64
C ARG A 302 -3.35 2.93 32.84
N ILE A 303 -3.78 1.82 33.46
CA ILE A 303 -5.17 1.60 33.84
C ILE A 303 -5.30 1.92 35.32
N ASN A 304 -5.99 3.00 35.67
CA ASN A 304 -6.15 3.38 37.08
C ASN A 304 -7.20 2.51 37.79
N THR A 305 -8.23 2.04 37.05
CA THR A 305 -9.23 1.10 37.55
C THR A 305 -9.83 0.24 36.42
N PHE A 306 -10.21 -1.00 36.73
CA PHE A 306 -10.93 -1.90 35.82
C PHE A 306 -12.46 -1.76 35.90
N ASP A 307 -12.98 -0.97 36.84
CA ASP A 307 -14.43 -0.87 37.09
C ASP A 307 -15.19 -0.29 35.91
N PHE A 308 -14.56 0.58 35.10
CA PHE A 308 -15.16 1.14 33.89
C PHE A 308 -14.94 0.25 32.66
N LEU A 309 -13.90 -0.59 32.69
CA LEU A 309 -13.52 -1.48 31.60
C LEU A 309 -14.31 -2.79 31.59
N THR A 310 -14.99 -3.15 32.68
CA THR A 310 -15.72 -4.43 32.77
C THR A 310 -17.23 -4.27 32.67
N ARG A 311 -17.75 -3.04 32.62
CA ARG A 311 -19.19 -2.76 32.49
C ARG A 311 -19.68 -3.11 31.09
N GLU A 312 -20.61 -4.05 31.01
CA GLU A 312 -21.31 -4.35 29.78
C GLU A 312 -22.29 -3.23 29.43
N GLU A 313 -22.10 -2.63 28.26
CA GLU A 313 -22.99 -1.62 27.69
C GLU A 313 -23.31 -1.98 26.24
N PRO A 314 -24.51 -1.66 25.72
CA PRO A 314 -25.00 -2.15 24.42
C PRO A 314 -24.12 -1.81 23.21
N HIS A 315 -23.29 -0.78 23.32
CA HIS A 315 -22.46 -0.26 22.23
C HIS A 315 -20.97 -0.60 22.38
N LYS A 316 -20.58 -1.27 23.47
CA LYS A 316 -19.19 -1.64 23.72
C LYS A 316 -18.89 -3.03 23.17
N MET A 317 -17.72 -3.17 22.56
CA MET A 317 -17.21 -4.46 22.10
C MET A 317 -16.44 -5.15 23.22
N ARG A 318 -16.63 -6.47 23.36
CA ARG A 318 -15.84 -7.32 24.25
C ARG A 318 -14.55 -7.72 23.56
N THR A 319 -13.41 -7.46 24.19
CA THR A 319 -12.07 -7.78 23.66
C THR A 319 -11.10 -8.08 24.80
N THR A 320 -9.92 -8.60 24.49
CA THR A 320 -8.80 -8.64 25.46
C THR A 320 -8.08 -7.30 25.45
N LEU A 321 -7.46 -6.93 26.58
CA LEU A 321 -6.63 -5.74 26.65
C LEU A 321 -5.46 -5.82 25.66
N PHE A 322 -4.87 -7.00 25.49
CA PHE A 322 -3.89 -7.24 24.43
C PHE A 322 -4.42 -6.85 23.04
N SER A 323 -5.56 -7.42 22.62
CA SER A 323 -6.15 -7.13 21.31
C SER A 323 -6.54 -5.66 21.16
N PHE A 324 -6.97 -4.99 22.24
CA PHE A 324 -7.23 -3.56 22.24
C PHE A 324 -5.97 -2.73 21.99
N VAL A 325 -4.87 -3.02 22.70
CA VAL A 325 -3.59 -2.32 22.53
C VAL A 325 -3.01 -2.55 21.13
N GLU A 326 -3.08 -3.77 20.60
CA GLU A 326 -2.66 -4.07 19.22
C GLU A 326 -3.43 -3.23 18.19
N GLN A 327 -4.74 -3.10 18.35
CA GLN A 327 -5.55 -2.26 17.46
C GLN A 327 -5.18 -0.77 17.58
N LEU A 328 -4.88 -0.28 18.79
CA LEU A 328 -4.37 1.08 18.96
C LEU A 328 -3.00 1.26 18.28
N ARG A 329 -2.09 0.28 18.39
CA ARG A 329 -0.78 0.30 17.70
C ARG A 329 -0.98 0.38 16.18
N GLU A 330 -1.90 -0.39 15.62
CA GLU A 330 -2.20 -0.39 14.18
C GLU A 330 -2.80 0.94 13.70
N VAL A 331 -3.74 1.51 14.45
CA VAL A 331 -4.47 2.73 14.04
C VAL A 331 -3.62 4.00 14.18
N PHE A 332 -2.87 4.13 15.26
CA PHE A 332 -2.13 5.36 15.57
C PHE A 332 -0.63 5.28 15.22
N ASP A 333 -0.12 4.10 14.82
CA ASP A 333 1.29 3.82 14.54
C ASP A 333 2.24 4.18 15.71
N LEU A 334 1.74 4.12 16.94
CA LEU A 334 2.48 4.42 18.16
C LEU A 334 2.91 3.14 18.90
N PRO A 335 4.09 3.16 19.56
CA PRO A 335 4.60 2.04 20.34
C PRO A 335 3.89 1.96 21.71
N PHE A 336 2.59 1.66 21.71
CA PHE A 336 1.83 1.55 22.96
C PHE A 336 2.31 0.38 23.81
N VAL A 337 2.46 0.54 25.12
CA VAL A 337 2.76 -0.57 26.06
C VAL A 337 1.90 -0.47 27.31
N LEU A 338 1.67 -1.59 27.98
CA LEU A 338 0.96 -1.59 29.26
C LEU A 338 1.95 -1.39 30.40
N GLU A 339 1.64 -0.50 31.35
CA GLU A 339 2.48 -0.28 32.55
C GLU A 339 2.61 -1.56 33.38
N GLU A 340 1.54 -2.36 33.47
CA GLU A 340 1.52 -3.63 34.19
C GLU A 340 1.00 -4.78 33.32
N GLN A 341 1.28 -6.02 33.73
CA GLN A 341 0.89 -7.23 32.99
C GLN A 341 -0.60 -7.52 33.14
N TYR A 342 -1.40 -6.93 32.24
CA TYR A 342 -2.85 -7.10 32.18
C TYR A 342 -3.34 -7.71 30.86
N GLN A 343 -2.43 -8.24 30.04
CA GLN A 343 -2.66 -8.61 28.64
C GLN A 343 -3.92 -9.50 28.40
N ASP A 344 -4.16 -10.48 29.28
CA ASP A 344 -5.22 -11.49 29.12
C ASP A 344 -6.56 -11.04 29.71
N ARG A 345 -6.63 -9.84 30.31
CA ARG A 345 -7.88 -9.35 30.89
C ARG A 345 -8.87 -8.98 29.80
N LEU A 346 -10.11 -9.41 30.01
CA LEU A 346 -11.24 -9.02 29.16
C LEU A 346 -11.74 -7.65 29.55
N ILE A 347 -11.98 -6.81 28.54
CA ILE A 347 -12.48 -5.46 28.68
C ILE A 347 -13.63 -5.20 27.67
N MET A 348 -14.44 -4.21 28.00
CA MET A 348 -15.53 -3.65 27.21
C MET A 348 -15.12 -2.25 26.77
N VAL A 349 -14.97 -2.04 25.47
CA VAL A 349 -14.48 -0.78 24.90
C VAL A 349 -15.40 -0.30 23.78
N ASP A 350 -15.58 1.01 23.70
CA ASP A 350 -16.32 1.68 22.62
C ASP A 350 -15.44 1.69 21.36
N PRO A 351 -15.91 1.16 20.22
CA PRO A 351 -15.20 1.25 18.94
C PRO A 351 -14.81 2.68 18.53
N ASN A 352 -15.49 3.71 19.05
CA ASN A 352 -15.15 5.12 18.83
C ASN A 352 -13.73 5.50 19.26
N CYS A 353 -13.08 4.71 20.12
CA CYS A 353 -11.66 4.86 20.44
C CYS A 353 -10.79 4.85 19.17
N PHE A 354 -11.10 3.98 18.20
CA PHE A 354 -10.28 3.79 16.99
C PHE A 354 -10.57 4.81 15.88
N PHE A 355 -11.61 5.63 16.03
CA PHE A 355 -11.98 6.65 15.05
C PHE A 355 -11.51 8.05 15.43
N LYS A 356 -10.72 8.19 16.51
CA LYS A 356 -10.16 9.49 16.91
C LYS A 356 -9.09 9.95 15.94
N LYS A 357 -9.15 11.25 15.61
CA LYS A 357 -8.28 11.86 14.58
C LYS A 357 -6.83 11.98 15.03
N ASN A 358 -6.58 12.13 16.33
CA ASN A 358 -5.25 12.30 16.88
C ASN A 358 -5.15 11.70 18.30
N ARG A 359 -3.91 11.60 18.78
CA ARG A 359 -3.57 11.04 20.10
C ARG A 359 -4.20 11.82 21.25
N SER A 360 -4.29 13.15 21.17
CA SER A 360 -4.85 13.98 22.24
C SER A 360 -6.33 13.67 22.46
N ASP A 361 -7.09 13.57 21.37
CA ASP A 361 -8.51 13.20 21.41
C ASP A 361 -8.72 11.78 21.97
N LEU A 362 -7.82 10.85 21.61
CA LEU A 362 -7.80 9.50 22.18
C LEU A 362 -7.55 9.54 23.70
N SER A 363 -6.53 10.27 24.15
CA SER A 363 -6.17 10.38 25.57
C SER A 363 -7.32 10.96 26.39
N VAL A 364 -8.01 11.98 25.89
CA VAL A 364 -9.17 12.60 26.57
C VAL A 364 -10.32 11.60 26.69
N LEU A 365 -10.63 10.87 25.61
CA LEU A 365 -11.68 9.85 25.64
C LEU A 365 -11.34 8.72 26.61
N LEU A 366 -10.12 8.19 26.53
CA LEU A 366 -9.69 7.08 27.38
C LEU A 366 -9.68 7.44 28.85
N LYS A 367 -9.23 8.65 29.19
CA LYS A 367 -9.28 9.14 30.56
C LYS A 367 -10.71 9.32 31.08
N SER A 368 -11.58 9.95 30.29
CA SER A 368 -12.94 10.29 30.72
C SER A 368 -13.89 9.08 30.80
N HIS A 369 -13.72 8.09 29.93
CA HIS A 369 -14.68 6.97 29.81
C HIS A 369 -14.17 5.67 30.44
N TYR A 370 -12.86 5.51 30.59
CA TYR A 370 -12.24 4.27 31.08
C TYR A 370 -11.24 4.48 32.21
N ASP A 371 -10.99 5.74 32.61
CA ASP A 371 -9.94 6.11 33.56
C ASP A 371 -8.56 5.54 33.19
N ILE A 372 -8.25 5.58 31.89
CA ILE A 372 -6.96 5.19 31.34
C ILE A 372 -6.12 6.43 31.05
N ASP A 373 -4.88 6.45 31.54
CA ASP A 373 -3.90 7.47 31.20
C ASP A 373 -2.97 6.99 30.08
N ILE A 374 -2.60 7.93 29.20
CA ILE A 374 -1.61 7.71 28.15
C ILE A 374 -0.52 8.77 28.25
N TYR A 375 0.73 8.35 28.41
CA TYR A 375 1.88 9.26 28.47
C TYR A 375 3.10 8.65 27.78
N ASN A 376 4.09 9.49 27.48
CA ASN A 376 5.40 8.98 27.06
C ASN A 376 6.26 8.82 28.31
N ASP A 377 7.01 7.73 28.38
CA ASP A 377 8.04 7.57 29.39
C ASP A 377 9.41 7.66 28.74
N ASP A 378 9.99 8.87 28.73
CA ASP A 378 11.31 9.14 28.13
C ASP A 378 12.47 8.41 28.85
N LYS A 379 12.22 7.82 30.02
CA LYS A 379 13.21 7.02 30.76
C LYS A 379 13.15 5.54 30.40
N MET A 380 12.09 5.10 29.72
CA MET A 380 11.91 3.74 29.25
C MET A 380 12.24 3.69 27.75
N HIS A 381 12.90 2.61 27.33
CA HIS A 381 13.06 2.27 25.92
C HIS A 381 12.54 0.87 25.69
N ILE A 382 11.85 0.69 24.58
CA ILE A 382 11.42 -0.62 24.12
C ILE A 382 12.07 -0.95 22.79
N THR A 383 12.18 -2.25 22.54
CA THR A 383 12.69 -2.78 21.29
C THR A 383 11.55 -2.83 20.27
N VAL A 384 11.74 -2.29 19.08
CA VAL A 384 10.83 -2.47 17.95
C VAL A 384 11.53 -3.32 16.91
N ILE A 385 11.00 -4.51 16.66
CA ILE A 385 11.49 -5.43 15.64
C ILE A 385 10.60 -5.26 14.42
N THR A 386 11.14 -4.66 13.37
CA THR A 386 10.45 -4.53 12.08
C THR A 386 10.78 -5.71 11.19
N VAL A 387 9.83 -6.62 11.06
CA VAL A 387 9.95 -7.81 10.21
C VAL A 387 9.80 -7.41 8.75
N THR A 388 10.79 -7.75 7.93
CA THR A 388 10.85 -7.49 6.49
C THR A 388 11.00 -8.80 5.71
N TYR A 389 10.28 -8.88 4.60
CA TYR A 389 10.41 -9.94 3.60
C TYR A 389 10.17 -9.38 2.21
#